data_AF-A0A9Q1RUA0-F1
#
_entry.id   AF-A0A9Q1RUA0-F1
#
_cell.length_a   1.000
_cell.length_b   1.000
_cell.length_c   1.000
_cell.angle_alpha   90.00
_cell.angle_beta   90.00
_cell.angle_gamma   90.00
#
_symmetry.space_group_name_H-M   'P 1'
#
loop_
_entity.id
_entity.type
_entity.pdbx_description
1 polymer ?
#
loop_
_entity_poly.entity_id
_entity_poly.type
_entity_poly.pdbx_seq_one_letter_code
_entity_poly.pdbx_strand_id
1 'polypeptide(L)'
;MGRVGDDFWFQDPNGDPNGVYWLQGVHMIHCAYNSMWMGQIIQPDWDMFQSDHVCAKFHAGSRAICGGPVYVSDSLGGHDFDLLNKLVFPDGTIPKCQYFALPTRDCIFKNPLFDGKIILKI
;
A
#
# COMPACT_ATOMS: atom_id res chain seq x y z
N MET A 1 3.60 1.99 -16.55
CA MET A 1 3.08 1.93 -15.16
C MET A 1 1.71 1.28 -15.21
N GLY A 2 1.34 0.50 -14.20
CA GLY A 2 0.01 -0.07 -14.13
C GLY A 2 -0.32 -0.61 -12.75
N ARG A 3 -1.62 -0.69 -12.47
CA ARG A 3 -2.17 -1.12 -11.19
C ARG A 3 -1.88 -2.59 -10.93
N VAL A 4 -1.43 -2.87 -9.70
CA VAL A 4 -1.07 -4.23 -9.25
C VAL A 4 -1.86 -4.69 -8.03
N GLY A 5 -2.87 -3.94 -7.61
CA GLY A 5 -3.78 -4.31 -6.53
C GLY A 5 -5.22 -4.13 -6.96
N ASP A 6 -6.11 -4.64 -6.13
CA ASP A 6 -7.48 -4.14 -6.01
C ASP A 6 -7.49 -2.66 -5.60
N ASP A 7 -8.69 -2.08 -5.50
CA ASP A 7 -8.86 -0.71 -5.04
C ASP A 7 -8.59 -0.59 -3.54
N PHE A 8 -8.00 0.53 -3.14
CA PHE A 8 -8.05 0.99 -1.76
C PHE A 8 -9.51 1.31 -1.41
N TRP A 9 -10.05 0.56 -0.45
CA TRP A 9 -11.41 0.77 0.07
C TRP A 9 -11.36 1.46 1.42
N PHE A 10 -11.82 2.71 1.49
CA PHE A 10 -12.05 3.42 2.77
C PHE A 10 -13.12 2.72 3.61
N GLN A 11 -14.20 2.31 2.97
CA GLN A 11 -15.24 1.42 3.50
C GLN A 11 -15.64 0.48 2.36
N ASP A 12 -15.78 -0.81 2.64
CA ASP A 12 -16.30 -1.74 1.64
C ASP A 12 -17.80 -1.49 1.41
N PRO A 13 -18.22 -1.14 0.18
CA PRO A 13 -19.62 -0.91 -0.13
C PRO A 13 -20.51 -2.15 0.07
N ASN A 14 -19.93 -3.35 0.11
CA ASN A 14 -20.64 -4.62 0.33
C ASN A 14 -20.53 -5.16 1.76
N GLY A 15 -19.77 -4.48 2.63
CA GLY A 15 -19.64 -4.83 4.04
C GLY A 15 -18.82 -6.10 4.31
N ASP A 16 -17.50 -6.05 4.11
CA ASP A 16 -16.59 -7.17 4.36
C ASP A 16 -16.77 -7.67 5.81
N PRO A 17 -17.06 -8.98 6.00
CA PRO A 17 -17.33 -9.55 7.32
C PRO A 17 -16.13 -9.49 8.27
N ASN A 18 -14.91 -9.35 7.76
CA ASN A 18 -13.67 -9.20 8.53
C ASN A 18 -13.30 -7.73 8.81
N GLY A 19 -14.07 -6.78 8.26
CA GLY A 19 -14.00 -5.36 8.59
C GLY A 19 -12.92 -4.55 7.88
N VAL A 20 -12.89 -3.24 8.19
CA VAL A 20 -12.07 -2.25 7.46
C VAL A 20 -10.56 -2.53 7.52
N TYR A 21 -10.04 -3.01 8.65
CA TYR A 21 -8.61 -3.29 8.82
C TYR A 21 -8.14 -4.48 7.97
N TRP A 22 -9.00 -5.48 7.82
CA TRP A 22 -8.71 -6.65 7.00
C TRP A 22 -8.49 -6.26 5.54
N LEU A 23 -9.40 -5.43 4.99
CA LEU A 23 -9.31 -4.93 3.62
C LEU A 23 -7.99 -4.21 3.33
N GLN A 24 -7.49 -3.45 4.30
CA GLN A 24 -6.22 -2.74 4.12
C GLN A 24 -5.02 -3.70 4.08
N GLY A 25 -5.03 -4.72 4.93
CA GLY A 25 -3.97 -5.73 4.97
C GLY A 25 -3.94 -6.59 3.71
N VAL A 26 -5.10 -7.07 3.27
CA VAL A 26 -5.21 -7.90 2.06
C VAL A 26 -4.82 -7.13 0.81
N HIS A 27 -5.20 -5.86 0.70
CA HIS A 27 -4.79 -4.96 -0.38
C HIS A 27 -3.25 -4.88 -0.50
N MET A 28 -2.53 -4.75 0.63
CA MET A 28 -1.05 -4.72 0.60
C MET A 28 -0.41 -6.05 0.21
N ILE A 29 -1.03 -7.16 0.59
CA ILE A 29 -0.58 -8.50 0.18
C ILE A 29 -0.78 -8.67 -1.33
N HIS A 30 -1.93 -8.28 -1.88
CA HIS A 30 -2.16 -8.28 -3.32
C HIS A 30 -1.13 -7.41 -4.06
N CYS A 31 -0.92 -6.16 -3.63
CA CYS A 31 0.05 -5.26 -4.24
C CYS A 31 1.47 -5.85 -4.27
N ALA A 32 1.95 -6.39 -3.14
CA ALA A 32 3.30 -6.94 -3.03
C ALA A 32 3.48 -8.18 -3.92
N TYR A 33 2.57 -9.14 -3.86
CA TYR A 33 2.66 -10.38 -4.63
C TYR A 33 2.51 -10.13 -6.14
N ASN A 34 1.58 -9.26 -6.54
CA ASN A 34 1.43 -8.92 -7.96
C ASN A 34 2.62 -8.10 -8.47
N SER A 35 3.25 -7.26 -7.64
CA SER A 35 4.50 -6.56 -8.00
C SER A 35 5.62 -7.52 -8.34
N MET A 36 5.69 -8.69 -7.69
CA MET A 36 6.69 -9.71 -7.99
C MET A 36 6.57 -10.24 -9.42
N TRP A 37 5.35 -10.43 -9.90
CA TRP A 37 5.06 -10.86 -11.27
C TRP A 37 5.15 -9.69 -12.27
N MET A 38 4.35 -8.65 -12.04
CA MET A 38 4.12 -7.56 -12.99
C MET A 38 5.29 -6.57 -13.06
N GLY A 39 6.08 -6.45 -11.98
CA GLY A 39 7.23 -5.56 -11.88
C GLY A 39 8.34 -5.83 -12.88
N GLN A 40 8.32 -6.98 -13.56
CA GLN A 40 9.26 -7.32 -14.64
C GLN A 40 8.91 -6.65 -15.98
N ILE A 41 7.69 -6.12 -16.13
CA ILE A 41 7.16 -5.59 -17.39
C ILE A 41 6.71 -4.14 -17.23
N ILE A 42 6.12 -3.82 -16.07
CA ILE A 42 5.57 -2.50 -15.79
C ILE A 42 6.03 -2.00 -14.42
N GLN A 43 6.04 -0.68 -14.24
CA GLN A 43 6.15 -0.08 -12.92
C GLN A 43 4.85 -0.32 -12.13
N PRO A 44 4.90 -1.03 -10.99
CA PRO A 44 3.75 -1.27 -10.12
C PRO A 44 3.19 0.01 -9.52
N ASP A 45 1.87 0.14 -9.58
CA ASP A 45 1.09 1.17 -8.89
C ASP A 45 0.23 0.51 -7.81
N TRP A 46 0.50 0.87 -6.56
CA TRP A 46 -0.14 0.31 -5.36
C TRP A 46 -1.44 1.02 -4.97
N ASP A 47 -1.96 1.90 -5.83
CA ASP A 47 -3.13 2.75 -5.59
C ASP A 47 -2.86 3.98 -4.69
N MET A 48 -3.74 4.97 -4.83
CA MET A 48 -3.93 6.06 -3.89
C MET A 48 -4.29 5.57 -2.48
N PHE A 49 -4.25 6.47 -1.52
CA PHE A 49 -4.78 6.26 -0.16
C PHE A 49 -5.35 7.57 0.38
N GLN A 50 -6.12 7.45 1.47
CA GLN A 50 -6.60 8.60 2.22
C GLN A 50 -5.77 8.80 3.49
N SER A 51 -5.24 10.00 3.68
CA SER A 51 -4.38 10.40 4.79
C SER A 51 -5.15 10.60 6.10
N ASP A 52 -6.46 10.78 6.06
CA ASP A 52 -7.36 10.81 7.23
C ASP A 52 -8.01 9.46 7.57
N HIS A 53 -7.73 8.41 6.77
CA HIS A 53 -8.25 7.08 7.05
C HIS A 53 -7.67 6.49 8.35
N VAL A 54 -8.43 5.63 9.02
CA VAL A 54 -7.97 4.98 10.27
C VAL A 54 -6.69 4.17 10.10
N CYS A 55 -6.42 3.67 8.89
CA CYS A 55 -5.18 2.97 8.54
C CYS A 55 -4.16 3.86 7.80
N ALA A 56 -4.34 5.18 7.74
CA ALA A 56 -3.55 6.07 6.88
C ALA A 56 -2.04 5.92 7.07
N LYS A 57 -1.56 5.80 8.33
CA LYS A 57 -0.13 5.60 8.62
C LYS A 57 0.44 4.32 8.00
N PHE A 58 -0.35 3.26 7.97
CA PHE A 58 0.03 1.99 7.34
C PHE A 58 0.13 2.15 5.81
N HIS A 59 -0.81 2.86 5.18
CA HIS A 59 -0.74 3.14 3.74
C HIS A 59 0.38 4.11 3.37
N ALA A 60 0.57 5.18 4.14
CA ALA A 60 1.67 6.12 3.96
C ALA A 60 3.02 5.39 4.02
N GLY A 61 3.22 4.53 5.03
CA GLY A 61 4.41 3.69 5.14
C GLY A 61 4.59 2.74 3.96
N SER A 62 3.52 2.10 3.48
CA SER A 62 3.61 1.20 2.33
C SER A 62 3.94 1.94 1.03
N ARG A 63 3.37 3.14 0.80
CA ARG A 63 3.69 3.98 -0.36
C ARG A 63 5.10 4.56 -0.29
N ALA A 64 5.63 4.80 0.91
CA ALA A 64 7.02 5.23 1.09
C ALA A 64 8.03 4.19 0.61
N ILE A 65 7.69 2.89 0.69
CA ILE A 65 8.59 1.79 0.33
C ILE A 65 8.26 1.11 -1.00
N CYS A 66 7.06 1.32 -1.58
CA CYS A 66 6.58 0.51 -2.71
C CYS A 66 7.41 0.63 -4.00
N GLY A 67 8.21 1.70 -4.16
CA GLY A 67 8.93 2.03 -5.40
C GLY A 67 8.00 2.51 -6.54
N GLY A 68 6.71 2.65 -6.24
CA GLY A 68 5.69 3.19 -7.12
C GLY A 68 5.42 4.68 -6.87
N PRO A 69 4.33 5.21 -7.45
CA PRO A 69 3.86 6.55 -7.16
C PRO A 69 3.23 6.66 -5.77
N VAL A 70 3.20 7.89 -5.24
CA VAL A 70 2.47 8.24 -4.02
C VAL A 70 1.33 9.18 -4.42
N TYR A 71 0.09 8.68 -4.35
CA TYR A 71 -1.12 9.45 -4.63
C TYR A 71 -2.01 9.50 -3.39
N VAL A 72 -2.69 10.64 -3.21
CA VAL A 72 -3.60 10.88 -2.09
C VAL A 72 -4.97 11.24 -2.65
N SER A 73 -6.03 10.73 -2.04
CA SER A 73 -7.41 10.90 -2.49
C SER A 73 -8.36 11.39 -1.40
N ASP A 74 -7.82 12.19 -0.48
CA ASP A 74 -8.63 12.82 0.56
C ASP A 74 -9.71 13.70 -0.05
N SER A 75 -10.81 13.82 0.69
CA SER A 75 -11.79 14.86 0.41
C SER A 75 -11.18 16.25 0.65
N LEU A 76 -11.73 17.27 -0.02
CA LEU A 76 -11.28 18.64 0.18
C LEU A 76 -11.31 19.02 1.68
N GLY A 77 -10.14 19.41 2.21
CA GLY A 77 -9.98 19.77 3.63
C GLY A 77 -9.74 18.59 4.59
N GLY A 78 -9.74 17.35 4.11
CA GLY A 78 -9.46 16.14 4.89
C GLY A 78 -7.99 15.73 4.94
N HIS A 79 -7.06 16.54 4.42
CA HIS A 79 -5.65 16.17 4.38
C HIS A 79 -5.01 16.20 5.77
N ASP A 80 -4.43 15.08 6.21
CA ASP A 80 -3.49 15.04 7.33
C ASP A 80 -2.10 15.47 6.84
N PHE A 81 -1.84 16.78 6.86
CA PHE A 81 -0.55 17.34 6.47
C PHE A 81 0.62 16.86 7.34
N ASP A 82 0.38 16.53 8.62
CA ASP A 82 1.44 16.02 9.49
C ASP A 82 1.90 14.62 9.05
N LEU A 83 0.99 13.80 8.52
CA LEU A 83 1.34 12.53 7.90
C LEU A 83 1.99 12.72 6.53
N LEU A 84 1.40 13.55 5.66
CA LEU A 84 1.91 13.76 4.30
C LEU A 84 3.32 14.37 4.28
N ASN A 85 3.62 15.28 5.21
CA ASN A 85 4.96 15.86 5.35
C ASN A 85 6.04 14.83 5.69
N LYS A 86 5.68 13.64 6.21
CA LYS A 86 6.64 12.54 6.45
C LYS A 86 7.04 11.80 5.17
N LEU A 87 6.30 12.00 4.07
CA LEU A 87 6.53 11.34 2.78
C LEU A 87 7.32 12.20 1.79
N VAL A 88 7.64 13.44 2.14
CA VAL A 88 8.31 14.41 1.26
C VAL A 88 9.57 14.95 1.91
N PHE A 89 10.55 15.30 1.08
CA PHE A 89 11.68 16.09 1.52
C PHE A 89 11.28 17.56 1.75
N PRO A 90 12.08 18.35 2.50
CA PRO A 90 11.80 19.77 2.73
C PRO A 90 11.68 20.63 1.46
N ASP A 91 12.24 20.17 0.33
CA ASP A 91 12.14 20.83 -0.97
C ASP A 91 10.88 20.44 -1.76
N GLY A 92 10.00 19.61 -1.18
CA GLY A 92 8.77 19.13 -1.79
C GLY A 92 8.96 17.93 -2.72
N THR A 93 10.18 17.43 -2.91
CA THR A 93 10.40 16.21 -3.70
C THR A 93 10.03 14.96 -2.91
N ILE A 94 9.64 13.90 -3.62
CA ILE A 94 9.23 12.62 -3.01
C ILE A 94 10.38 11.62 -3.15
N PRO A 95 10.95 11.08 -2.04
CA PRO A 95 11.90 9.98 -2.12
C PRO A 95 11.25 8.76 -2.78
N LYS A 96 11.99 8.10 -3.67
CA LYS A 96 11.56 6.87 -4.35
C LYS A 96 12.60 5.79 -4.19
N CYS A 97 12.16 4.58 -3.84
CA CYS A 97 13.00 3.41 -3.85
C CYS A 97 13.50 3.11 -5.28
N GLN A 98 14.73 2.60 -5.39
CA GLN A 98 15.31 2.22 -6.69
C GLN A 98 14.59 1.02 -7.31
N TYR A 99 14.02 0.15 -6.47
CA TYR A 99 13.32 -1.06 -6.85
C TYR A 99 11.93 -1.12 -6.21
N PHE A 100 11.07 -1.98 -6.74
CA PHE A 100 9.75 -2.23 -6.18
C PHE A 100 9.85 -3.09 -4.93
N ALA A 101 8.92 -2.86 -4.00
CA ALA A 101 8.85 -3.66 -2.79
C ALA A 101 8.24 -5.03 -3.12
N LEU A 102 8.96 -6.10 -2.77
CA LEU A 102 8.61 -7.48 -3.11
C LEU A 102 8.57 -8.35 -1.84
N PRO A 103 7.71 -9.39 -1.77
CA PRO A 103 7.73 -10.31 -0.65
C PRO A 103 9.12 -10.93 -0.44
N THR A 104 9.57 -11.01 0.82
CA THR A 104 10.85 -11.65 1.11
C THR A 104 10.80 -13.14 0.75
N ARG A 105 11.93 -13.69 0.30
CA ARG A 105 12.05 -15.08 -0.14
C ARG A 105 11.51 -16.10 0.88
N ASP A 106 11.59 -15.79 2.17
CA ASP A 106 11.18 -16.72 3.22
C ASP A 106 9.69 -16.64 3.58
N CYS A 107 8.92 -15.70 3.00
CA CYS A 107 7.45 -15.63 3.09
C CYS A 107 6.73 -15.91 1.76
N ILE A 108 7.43 -15.85 0.61
CA ILE A 108 6.84 -15.95 -0.75
C ILE A 108 5.87 -17.13 -0.96
N PHE A 109 6.13 -18.32 -0.41
CA PHE A 109 5.26 -19.50 -0.54
C PHE A 109 4.44 -19.82 0.71
N LYS A 110 4.30 -18.86 1.61
CA LYS A 110 3.49 -18.97 2.83
C LYS A 110 2.26 -18.10 2.72
N ASN A 111 1.30 -18.33 3.60
CA ASN A 111 0.00 -17.64 3.58
C ASN A 111 -0.06 -16.60 4.71
N PRO A 112 0.40 -15.35 4.47
CA PRO A 112 0.45 -14.32 5.49
C PRO A 112 -0.93 -13.81 5.95
N LEU A 113 -2.02 -14.23 5.28
CA LEU A 113 -3.38 -13.83 5.60
C LEU A 113 -4.00 -14.71 6.69
N PHE A 114 -3.79 -16.02 6.60
CA PHE A 114 -4.60 -16.99 7.36
C PHE A 114 -3.78 -17.95 8.22
N ASP A 115 -2.48 -18.08 8.00
CA ASP A 115 -1.69 -19.11 8.71
C ASP A 115 -1.41 -18.77 10.18
N GLY A 116 -1.59 -17.52 10.59
CA GLY A 116 -1.34 -17.03 11.95
C GLY A 116 0.11 -17.18 12.42
N LYS A 117 1.04 -17.47 11.50
CA LYS A 117 2.44 -17.85 11.77
C LYS A 117 3.42 -16.89 11.10
N ILE A 118 3.11 -16.46 9.89
CA ILE A 118 3.96 -15.57 9.09
C ILE A 118 3.19 -14.30 8.78
N ILE A 119 3.90 -13.18 8.82
CA ILE A 119 3.41 -11.89 8.32
C ILE A 119 4.02 -11.63 6.94
N LEU A 120 3.37 -10.78 6.15
CA LEU A 120 3.99 -10.24 4.95
C LEU A 120 5.26 -9.47 5.35
N LYS A 121 6.37 -9.79 4.69
CA LYS A 121 7.64 -9.08 4.83
C LYS A 121 8.05 -8.61 3.44
N ILE A 122 8.50 -7.36 3.36
CA ILE A 122 8.81 -6.65 2.13
C ILE A 122 10.19 -6.00 2.26
#